data_AF-A0AAU9U8F6-F1
#
_entry.id   AF-A0AAU9U8F6-F1
#
_cell.length_a   1.000
_cell.length_b   1.000
_cell.length_c   1.000
_cell.angle_alpha   90.00
_cell.angle_beta   90.00
_cell.angle_gamma   90.00
#
_symmetry.space_group_name_H-M   'P 1'
#
loop_
_entity.id
_entity.type
_entity.pdbx_description
1 polymer ?
#
loop_
_entity_poly.entity_id
_entity_poly.type
_entity_poly.pdbx_seq_one_letter_code
_entity_poly.pdbx_strand_id
1 'polypeptide(L)' 'MLGVYKVAAIILLGALSKGELPEDDFRIINRQDLLASDSDIFEDKDGKSFSQLLFDVARDQVIVGAR' A
#
# COMPACT_ATOMS: atom_id res chain seq x y z
N MET A 1 18.60 12.13 -21.64
CA MET A 1 17.26 12.17 -21.01
C MET A 1 16.13 11.86 -21.99
N LEU A 2 16.05 12.47 -23.18
CA LEU A 2 14.89 12.33 -24.09
C LEU A 2 14.58 10.88 -24.57
N GLY A 3 15.60 10.02 -24.70
CA GLY A 3 15.42 8.64 -25.15
C GLY A 3 14.73 7.73 -24.15
N VAL A 4 14.91 7.96 -22.84
CA VAL A 4 14.33 7.13 -21.78
C VAL A 4 12.82 7.29 -21.72
N TYR A 5 12.32 8.52 -21.87
CA TYR A 5 10.88 8.81 -21.91
C TYR A 5 10.19 8.18 -23.13
N LYS A 6 10.87 8.11 -24.27
CA LYS A 6 10.33 7.43 -25.46
C LYS A 6 10.20 5.93 -25.25
N VAL A 7 11.18 5.31 -24.61
CA VAL A 7 11.13 3.87 -24.29
C VAL A 7 10.02 3.58 -23.27
N ALA A 8 9.89 4.41 -22.22
CA ALA A 8 8.82 4.29 -21.24
C ALA A 8 7.42 4.45 -21.87
N ALA A 9 7.26 5.39 -22.80
CA ALA A 9 6.01 5.60 -23.50
C ALA A 9 5.64 4.40 -24.40
N ILE A 10 6.61 3.76 -25.05
CA ILE A 10 6.38 2.57 -25.89
C ILE A 10 6.00 1.36 -25.04
N ILE A 11 6.63 1.17 -23.88
CA ILE A 11 6.29 0.08 -22.94
C ILE A 11 4.87 0.28 -22.41
N LEU A 12 4.52 1.51 -22.03
CA LEU A 12 3.18 1.86 -21.55
C LEU A 12 2.12 1.64 -22.64
N LEU A 13 2.37 2.07 -23.87
CA LEU A 13 1.46 1.84 -25.01
C LEU A 13 1.31 0.36 -25.34
N GLY A 14 2.39 -0.42 -25.24
CA GLY A 14 2.38 -1.86 -25.48
C GLY A 14 1.60 -2.64 -24.43
N ALA A 15 1.68 -2.21 -23.16
CA ALA A 15 0.88 -2.78 -22.07
C ALA A 15 -0.62 -2.43 -22.23
N LEU A 16 -0.94 -1.20 -22.64
CA LEU A 16 -2.31 -0.75 -22.86
C LEU A 16 -2.96 -1.41 -24.09
N SER A 17 -2.17 -1.65 -25.15
CA SER A 17 -2.65 -2.25 -26.42
C SER A 17 -2.99 -3.74 -26.31
N LYS A 18 -2.45 -4.45 -25.32
CA LYS A 18 -2.67 -5.89 -25.21
C LYS A 18 -3.99 -6.26 -24.53
N GLY A 19 -4.71 -5.32 -23.92
CA GLY A 19 -6.04 -5.56 -23.33
C GLY A 19 -6.11 -6.63 -22.22
N GLU A 20 -5.02 -7.37 -22.00
CA GLU A 20 -4.81 -8.30 -20.90
C GLU A 20 -4.26 -7.52 -19.70
N LEU A 21 -5.07 -6.62 -19.16
CA LEU A 21 -4.95 -6.35 -17.74
C LEU A 21 -5.35 -7.67 -17.07
N PRO A 22 -4.47 -8.29 -16.25
CA PRO A 22 -4.84 -9.49 -15.50
C PRO A 22 -6.14 -9.21 -14.77
N GLU A 23 -7.10 -10.14 -14.86
CA GLU A 23 -8.41 -9.96 -14.26
C GLU A 23 -8.29 -9.51 -12.80
N ASP A 24 -8.68 -8.26 -12.59
CA ASP A 24 -8.99 -7.44 -11.40
C ASP A 24 -8.89 -8.05 -9.97
N ASP A 25 -7.86 -8.83 -9.65
CA ASP A 25 -7.61 -9.33 -8.29
C ASP A 25 -7.11 -8.22 -7.34
N PHE A 26 -6.74 -7.05 -7.87
CA PHE A 26 -6.24 -5.93 -7.09
C PHE A 26 -7.10 -4.69 -7.26
N ARG A 27 -7.69 -4.23 -6.16
CA ARG A 27 -8.35 -2.92 -6.09
C ARG A 27 -7.34 -1.85 -5.70
N ILE A 28 -7.24 -0.80 -6.51
CA ILE A 28 -6.43 0.39 -6.17
C ILE A 28 -7.30 1.30 -5.31
N ILE A 29 -6.86 1.55 -4.06
CA ILE A 29 -7.55 2.43 -3.11
C ILE A 29 -6.62 3.62 -2.81
N ASN A 30 -7.12 4.85 -2.88
CA ASN A 30 -6.28 6.00 -2.52
C ASN A 30 -6.13 6.10 -1.01
N ARG A 31 -4.98 6.62 -0.56
CA ARG A 31 -4.73 6.84 0.87
C ARG A 31 -5.80 7.74 1.51
N GLN A 32 -6.30 8.73 0.78
CA GLN A 32 -7.36 9.62 1.26
C GLN A 32 -8.66 8.87 1.54
N ASP A 33 -8.95 7.82 0.77
CA ASP A 33 -10.13 6.97 0.97
C ASP A 33 -9.95 6.07 2.20
N LEU A 34 -8.71 5.69 2.54
CA LEU A 34 -8.37 4.94 3.75
C LEU A 34 -8.38 5.80 5.02
N LEU A 35 -8.20 7.12 4.88
CA LEU A 35 -8.29 8.10 5.97
C LEU A 35 -9.73 8.58 6.19
N ALA A 36 -10.72 7.83 5.71
CA ALA A 36 -12.13 8.07 6.00
C ALA A 36 -12.37 8.13 7.52
N SER A 37 -13.44 8.82 7.91
CA SER A 37 -13.74 9.18 9.31
C SER A 37 -13.92 8.01 10.28
N ASP A 38 -13.93 6.77 9.78
CA ASP A 38 -14.07 5.52 10.51
C ASP A 38 -12.74 4.76 10.70
N SER A 39 -11.61 5.33 10.27
CA SER A 39 -10.28 4.72 10.44
C SER A 39 -9.61 5.13 11.75
N ASP A 40 -9.18 4.13 12.54
CA ASP A 40 -8.33 4.34 13.71
C ASP A 40 -6.85 4.38 13.30
N ILE A 41 -6.13 5.40 13.77
CA ILE A 41 -4.72 5.62 13.47
C ILE A 41 -3.90 5.56 14.76
N PHE A 42 -2.93 4.65 14.79
CA PHE A 42 -1.91 4.57 15.85
C PHE A 42 -0.62 5.24 15.38
N GLU A 43 -0.13 6.21 16.14
CA GLU A 43 1.13 6.90 15.90
C GLU A 43 1.85 7.12 17.24
N ASP A 44 3.17 6.89 17.24
CA ASP A 44 4.04 7.22 18.36
C ASP A 44 5.18 8.13 17.89
N LYS A 45 5.61 9.06 18.76
CA LYS A 45 6.56 10.12 18.39
C LYS A 45 8.01 9.66 18.43
N ASP A 46 8.31 8.74 19.33
CA ASP A 46 9.68 8.35 19.65
C ASP A 46 10.03 6.99 19.04
N GLY A 47 9.09 6.05 19.06
CA GLY A 47 9.20 4.74 18.43
C GLY A 47 9.11 4.79 16.90
N LYS A 48 9.92 3.98 16.26
CA LYS A 48 9.93 3.78 14.80
C LYS A 48 9.75 2.30 14.47
N SER A 49 9.29 2.02 13.26
CA SER A 49 9.25 0.64 12.72
C SER A 49 8.44 -0.37 13.57
N PHE A 50 7.12 -0.20 13.56
CA PHE A 50 6.15 -1.14 14.15
C PHE A 50 5.97 -2.39 13.28
N SER A 51 6.95 -3.30 13.33
CA SER A 51 7.03 -4.45 12.41
C SER A 51 6.66 -5.79 13.06
N GLN A 52 6.62 -5.85 14.39
CA GLN A 52 6.28 -7.06 15.14
C GLN A 52 4.90 -6.89 15.75
N LEU A 53 3.96 -7.77 15.39
CA LEU A 53 2.59 -7.74 15.88
C LEU A 53 2.28 -9.07 16.56
N LEU A 54 1.78 -9.00 17.80
CA LEU A 54 1.26 -10.15 18.54
C LEU A 54 -0.20 -9.89 18.91
N PHE A 55 -1.09 -10.74 18.39
CA PHE A 55 -2.51 -10.70 18.69
C PHE A 55 -2.80 -11.62 19.87
N ASP A 56 -3.08 -11.05 21.03
CA ASP A 56 -3.44 -11.78 22.25
C ASP A 56 -4.96 -11.77 22.40
N VAL A 57 -5.61 -12.78 21.80
CA VAL A 57 -7.08 -12.94 21.77
C VAL A 57 -7.66 -13.16 23.16
N ALA A 58 -6.90 -13.78 24.07
CA ALA A 58 -7.38 -14.06 25.43
C ALA A 58 -7.55 -12.78 26.27
N ARG A 59 -6.82 -11.71 25.92
CA ARG A 59 -6.83 -10.42 26.61
C ARG A 59 -7.36 -9.28 25.76
N ASP A 60 -7.89 -9.58 24.58
CA ASP A 60 -8.44 -8.61 23.63
C ASP A 60 -7.47 -7.44 23.34
N GLN A 61 -6.21 -7.78 23.05
CA GLN A 61 -5.17 -6.77 22.85
C GLN A 61 -4.24 -7.09 21.67
N VAL A 62 -3.69 -6.04 21.07
CA VAL A 62 -2.62 -6.12 20.08
C VAL A 62 -1.35 -5.54 20.68
N ILE A 63 -0.31 -6.36 20.80
CA ILE A 63 1.01 -5.94 21.27
C ILE A 63 1.88 -5.64 20.05
N VAL A 64 2.50 -4.47 20.04
CA VAL A 64 3.32 -3.98 18.93
C VAL A 64 4.76 -3.80 19.38
N GLY A 65 5.69 -4.48 18.71
CA GLY A 65 7.12 -4.27 18.88
C GLY A 65 7.63 -3.13 17.98
N ALA A 66 8.35 -2.18 18.58
CA ALA A 66 8.92 -1.02 17.91
C ALA A 66 10.44 -0.92 18.15
N ARG A 67 11.13 -0.10 17.35
CA ARG A 67 12.54 0.30 17.50
C ARG A 67 12.68 1.72 18.01
#